data_AF-T5K5I1-F1
#
_entry.id   AF-T5K5I1-F1
#
_cell.length_a   1.000
_cell.length_b   1.000
_cell.length_c   1.000
_cell.angle_alpha   90.00
_cell.angle_beta   90.00
_cell.angle_gamma   90.00
#
_symmetry.space_group_name_H-M   'P 1'
#
loop_
_entity.id
_entity.type
_entity.pdbx_description
1 polymer ?
#
loop_
_entity_poly.entity_id
_entity_poly.type
_entity_poly.pdbx_seq_one_letter_code
_entity_poly.pdbx_strand_id
1 'polypeptide(L)'
;MSYDLEVYGRTAVSSEDAALIVASVDGLSPRLDPITGGLLSAEYQSSGEYCFTFEGPLRVDESDLPDVRFVAPLPDTLYRISVEGSRPESVSYAVTFAQELARRSDGQAIDPQNEEPQSQPQRRAARSTQKLHLHLSWFRPNDGGKELASDYLATAREEFPPAVPTRFGTHEPLQGSLADNGVNDAEFGQMYRDKCLAKELLFKGKSLRWGRITAWSQSFYLRYQQLWVTFDLAALQRMGRTDDVERFLVAVAERTGSYFAFAEVNATPLKTASSPHHVGAWSGLPERPQWLTWYSGGYEDMVLPHLTAGVTTRHARGISHRWTDEPSSGEELDVIVGRDTWLPSDLLAPADPQNHRKVLGPAATMPTQLNAL
;
A
#
# COMPACT_ATOMS: atom_id res chain seq x y z
N MET A 1 -7.70 -27.18 3.59
CA MET A 1 -7.61 -26.44 2.31
C MET A 1 -8.87 -25.61 2.20
N SER A 2 -8.77 -24.36 1.78
CA SER A 2 -9.92 -23.51 1.45
C SER A 2 -10.19 -23.57 -0.06
N TYR A 3 -11.43 -23.31 -0.44
CA TYR A 3 -11.83 -23.13 -1.82
C TYR A 3 -12.50 -21.77 -1.95
N ASP A 4 -12.05 -20.94 -2.87
CA ASP A 4 -12.41 -19.53 -2.94
C ASP A 4 -12.99 -19.23 -4.32
N LEU A 5 -14.12 -18.51 -4.37
CA LEU A 5 -14.75 -18.06 -5.61
C LEU A 5 -14.90 -16.54 -5.57
N GLU A 6 -14.77 -15.92 -6.74
CA GLU A 6 -14.92 -14.47 -6.90
C GLU A 6 -16.08 -14.18 -7.86
N VAL A 7 -16.96 -13.26 -7.51
CA VAL A 7 -18.06 -12.81 -8.38
C VAL A 7 -17.90 -11.32 -8.64
N TYR A 8 -17.67 -10.94 -9.90
CA TYR A 8 -17.56 -9.55 -10.33
C TYR A 8 -18.88 -9.11 -10.95
N GLY A 9 -19.55 -8.15 -10.33
CA GLY A 9 -20.86 -7.64 -10.73
C GLY A 9 -20.82 -6.19 -11.20
N ARG A 10 -21.75 -5.83 -12.10
CA ARG A 10 -22.03 -4.45 -12.51
C ARG A 10 -23.12 -3.78 -11.68
N THR A 11 -23.89 -4.59 -10.96
CA THR A 11 -24.93 -4.13 -10.04
C THR A 11 -24.70 -4.75 -8.66
N ALA A 12 -24.68 -3.91 -7.64
CA ALA A 12 -24.61 -4.36 -6.26
C ALA A 12 -25.91 -5.10 -5.87
N VAL A 13 -25.76 -6.27 -5.28
CA VAL A 13 -26.81 -7.15 -4.74
C VAL A 13 -26.83 -6.92 -3.24
N SER A 14 -28.00 -6.61 -2.70
CA SER A 14 -28.17 -6.35 -1.28
C SER A 14 -27.93 -7.62 -0.45
N SER A 15 -27.62 -7.48 0.84
CA SER A 15 -27.50 -8.65 1.73
C SER A 15 -28.80 -9.44 1.85
N GLU A 16 -29.95 -8.77 1.73
CA GLU A 16 -31.28 -9.40 1.73
C GLU A 16 -31.47 -10.24 0.46
N ASP A 17 -31.15 -9.69 -0.71
CA ASP A 17 -31.18 -10.43 -1.97
C ASP A 17 -30.18 -11.59 -1.97
N ALA A 18 -28.98 -11.41 -1.42
CA ALA A 18 -28.00 -12.47 -1.27
C ALA A 18 -28.53 -13.61 -0.37
N ALA A 19 -29.21 -13.27 0.73
CA ALA A 19 -29.86 -14.26 1.59
C ALA A 19 -31.01 -14.99 0.86
N LEU A 20 -31.76 -14.30 0.02
CA LEU A 20 -32.78 -14.91 -0.85
C LEU A 20 -32.15 -15.86 -1.89
N ILE A 21 -30.96 -15.54 -2.41
CA ILE A 21 -30.22 -16.45 -3.30
C ILE A 21 -29.81 -17.71 -2.52
N VAL A 22 -29.25 -17.58 -1.30
CA VAL A 22 -28.93 -18.75 -0.47
C VAL A 22 -30.17 -19.61 -0.22
N ALA A 23 -31.29 -18.98 0.16
CA ALA A 23 -32.54 -19.69 0.44
C ALA A 23 -33.18 -20.32 -0.82
N SER A 24 -32.78 -19.89 -2.02
CA SER A 24 -33.22 -20.48 -3.30
C SER A 24 -32.42 -21.70 -3.72
N VAL A 25 -31.28 -21.98 -3.08
CA VAL A 25 -30.46 -23.16 -3.33
C VAL A 25 -30.92 -24.28 -2.40
N ASP A 26 -31.47 -25.35 -2.99
CA ASP A 26 -32.02 -26.49 -2.23
C ASP A 26 -30.99 -27.09 -1.26
N GLY A 27 -31.36 -27.16 0.03
CA GLY A 27 -30.51 -27.71 1.08
C GLY A 27 -29.65 -26.68 1.80
N LEU A 28 -29.73 -25.39 1.44
CA LEU A 28 -29.09 -24.30 2.17
C LEU A 28 -30.09 -23.44 2.93
N SER A 29 -29.57 -22.77 3.96
CA SER A 29 -30.27 -21.74 4.73
C SER A 29 -29.32 -20.57 4.99
N PRO A 30 -29.78 -19.32 4.87
CA PRO A 30 -28.94 -18.16 5.16
C PRO A 30 -28.79 -17.97 6.67
N ARG A 31 -27.56 -17.68 7.11
CA ARG A 31 -27.29 -17.19 8.45
C ARG A 31 -27.01 -15.69 8.40
N LEU A 32 -27.85 -14.93 9.10
CA LEU A 32 -27.77 -13.47 9.16
C LEU A 32 -27.07 -13.00 10.44
N ASP A 33 -26.42 -11.86 10.34
CA ASP A 33 -25.91 -11.10 11.48
C ASP A 33 -27.12 -10.55 12.27
N PRO A 34 -27.25 -10.87 13.57
CA PRO A 34 -28.38 -10.40 14.38
C PRO A 34 -28.39 -8.88 14.61
N ILE A 35 -27.27 -8.19 14.40
CA ILE A 35 -27.14 -6.74 14.58
C ILE A 35 -27.37 -6.02 13.26
N THR A 36 -26.69 -6.45 12.19
CA THR A 36 -26.69 -5.73 10.91
C THR A 36 -27.73 -6.25 9.92
N GLY A 37 -28.26 -7.46 10.15
CA GLY A 37 -29.11 -8.17 9.19
C GLY A 37 -28.35 -8.67 7.94
N GLY A 38 -27.03 -8.47 7.89
CA GLY A 38 -26.19 -8.88 6.77
C GLY A 38 -26.03 -10.40 6.69
N LEU A 39 -25.88 -10.94 5.48
CA LEU A 39 -25.57 -12.36 5.29
C LEU A 39 -24.15 -12.65 5.80
N LEU A 40 -24.01 -13.53 6.80
CA LEU A 40 -22.71 -13.96 7.33
C LEU A 40 -22.20 -15.22 6.62
N SER A 41 -23.07 -16.21 6.44
CA SER A 41 -22.72 -17.51 5.88
C SER A 41 -23.95 -18.23 5.33
N ALA A 42 -23.73 -19.26 4.54
CA ALA A 42 -24.71 -20.29 4.26
C ALA A 42 -24.50 -21.50 5.17
N GLU A 43 -25.59 -22.10 5.62
CA GLU A 43 -25.60 -23.31 6.45
C GLU A 43 -26.44 -24.39 5.78
N TYR A 44 -26.08 -25.66 6.01
CA TYR A 44 -26.88 -26.79 5.57
C TYR A 44 -28.24 -26.78 6.29
N GLN A 45 -29.33 -26.77 5.54
CA GLN A 45 -30.68 -26.73 6.11
C GLN A 45 -30.99 -27.95 7.00
N SER A 46 -30.38 -29.10 6.70
CA SER A 46 -30.61 -30.36 7.42
C SER A 46 -29.91 -30.45 8.77
N SER A 47 -28.74 -29.81 8.92
CA SER A 47 -27.89 -29.95 10.11
C SER A 47 -27.60 -28.63 10.83
N GLY A 48 -27.83 -27.49 10.18
CA GLY A 48 -27.36 -26.18 10.64
C GLY A 48 -25.84 -26.03 10.63
N GLU A 49 -25.10 -26.99 10.05
CA GLU A 49 -23.65 -26.89 9.93
C GLU A 49 -23.27 -25.82 8.90
N TYR A 50 -22.14 -25.17 9.14
CA TYR A 50 -21.53 -24.23 8.22
C TYR A 50 -21.26 -24.86 6.83
N CYS A 51 -21.60 -24.12 5.76
CA CYS A 51 -21.31 -24.50 4.38
C CYS A 51 -20.23 -23.60 3.77
N PHE A 52 -20.46 -22.29 3.69
CA PHE A 52 -19.51 -21.30 3.15
C PHE A 52 -19.75 -19.90 3.73
N THR A 53 -18.74 -19.03 3.70
CA THR A 53 -18.84 -17.60 4.01
C THR A 53 -19.02 -16.76 2.75
N PHE A 54 -19.56 -15.56 2.95
CA PHE A 54 -19.81 -14.58 1.92
C PHE A 54 -19.29 -13.21 2.37
N GLU A 55 -18.56 -12.52 1.50
CA GLU A 55 -18.08 -11.16 1.70
C GLU A 55 -18.44 -10.29 0.48
N GLY A 56 -19.08 -9.14 0.73
CA GLY A 56 -19.45 -8.15 -0.29
C GLY A 56 -20.84 -7.54 -0.06
N PRO A 57 -21.27 -6.59 -0.91
CA PRO A 57 -20.58 -6.08 -2.10
C PRO A 57 -19.34 -5.23 -1.77
N LEU A 58 -18.19 -5.54 -2.38
CA LEU A 58 -16.94 -4.78 -2.28
C LEU A 58 -16.78 -3.92 -3.54
N ARG A 59 -16.46 -2.62 -3.39
CA ARG A 59 -16.20 -1.76 -4.57
C ARG A 59 -14.86 -2.09 -5.20
N VAL A 60 -14.84 -2.26 -6.52
CA VAL A 60 -13.62 -2.50 -7.32
C VAL A 60 -13.48 -1.48 -8.45
N ASP A 61 -12.25 -1.28 -8.92
CA ASP A 61 -11.95 -0.50 -10.12
C ASP A 61 -11.19 -1.34 -11.16
N GLU A 62 -10.86 -0.75 -12.32
CA GLU A 62 -10.18 -1.44 -13.43
C GLU A 62 -8.90 -2.15 -13.00
N SER A 63 -8.16 -1.60 -12.02
CA SER A 63 -6.91 -2.22 -11.54
C SER A 63 -7.11 -3.43 -10.64
N ASP A 64 -8.33 -3.64 -10.14
CA ASP A 64 -8.72 -4.78 -9.32
C ASP A 64 -9.31 -5.93 -10.17
N LEU A 65 -9.53 -5.70 -11.47
CA LEU A 65 -10.09 -6.70 -12.37
C LEU A 65 -8.99 -7.61 -12.96
N PRO A 66 -9.24 -8.92 -13.11
CA PRO A 66 -8.37 -9.78 -13.90
C PRO A 66 -8.37 -9.32 -15.38
N ASP A 67 -7.26 -8.69 -15.77
CA ASP A 67 -6.89 -7.86 -16.95
C ASP A 67 -7.36 -8.25 -18.38
N VAL A 68 -8.34 -9.14 -18.59
CA VAL A 68 -8.67 -9.63 -19.96
C VAL A 68 -10.12 -10.08 -20.21
N ARG A 69 -11.02 -10.06 -19.22
CA ARG A 69 -12.31 -10.77 -19.34
C ARG A 69 -13.52 -9.85 -19.43
N PHE A 70 -13.39 -8.66 -18.89
CA PHE A 70 -14.50 -7.73 -18.80
C PHE A 70 -14.48 -6.76 -19.98
N VAL A 71 -15.51 -6.85 -20.82
CA VAL A 71 -15.80 -5.83 -21.83
C VAL A 71 -16.69 -4.77 -21.19
N ALA A 72 -16.47 -3.51 -21.55
CA ALA A 72 -17.23 -2.38 -21.04
C ALA A 72 -18.76 -2.59 -21.17
N PRO A 73 -19.56 -2.20 -20.17
CA PRO A 73 -19.14 -1.57 -18.91
C PRO A 73 -18.45 -2.56 -17.96
N LEU A 74 -17.37 -2.10 -17.33
CA LEU A 74 -16.58 -2.89 -16.38
C LEU A 74 -17.38 -3.11 -15.09
N PRO A 75 -17.24 -4.28 -14.42
CA PRO A 75 -17.76 -4.47 -13.07
C PRO A 75 -17.22 -3.42 -12.11
N ASP A 76 -18.07 -2.98 -11.19
CA ASP A 76 -17.71 -2.05 -10.11
C ASP A 76 -17.84 -2.69 -8.71
N THR A 77 -18.28 -3.95 -8.68
CA THR A 77 -18.55 -4.71 -7.47
C THR A 77 -17.89 -6.09 -7.50
N LEU A 78 -17.31 -6.52 -6.38
CA LEU A 78 -16.75 -7.85 -6.15
C LEU A 78 -17.43 -8.51 -4.94
N TYR A 79 -17.70 -9.80 -5.04
CA TYR A 79 -18.06 -10.66 -3.92
C TYR A 79 -17.04 -11.80 -3.80
N ARG A 80 -16.68 -12.15 -2.58
CA ARG A 80 -15.83 -13.31 -2.28
C ARG A 80 -16.64 -14.35 -1.54
N ILE A 81 -16.52 -15.60 -1.97
CA ILE A 81 -17.16 -16.74 -1.36
C ILE A 81 -16.06 -17.71 -0.96
N SER A 82 -15.99 -18.07 0.31
CA SER A 82 -14.95 -18.97 0.81
C SER A 82 -15.58 -20.21 1.46
N VAL A 83 -15.10 -21.37 1.05
CA VAL A 83 -15.43 -22.67 1.62
C VAL A 83 -14.26 -23.10 2.49
N GLU A 84 -14.48 -23.12 3.80
CA GLU A 84 -13.49 -23.61 4.74
C GLU A 84 -13.66 -25.11 4.95
N GLY A 85 -12.64 -25.88 4.58
CA GLY A 85 -12.66 -27.34 4.68
C GLY A 85 -13.02 -28.01 3.35
N SER A 86 -12.49 -29.22 3.17
CA SER A 86 -12.49 -29.88 1.85
C SER A 86 -13.75 -30.73 1.59
N ARG A 87 -14.93 -30.36 2.11
CA ARG A 87 -16.16 -31.11 1.81
C ARG A 87 -16.57 -30.83 0.35
N PRO A 88 -16.54 -31.83 -0.56
CA PRO A 88 -16.81 -31.58 -1.98
C PRO A 88 -18.22 -31.04 -2.23
N GLU A 89 -19.18 -31.42 -1.38
CA GLU A 89 -20.56 -30.94 -1.43
C GLU A 89 -20.67 -29.42 -1.14
N SER A 90 -19.90 -28.88 -0.18
CA SER A 90 -19.86 -27.44 0.10
C SER A 90 -19.39 -26.63 -1.11
N VAL A 91 -18.42 -27.17 -1.86
CA VAL A 91 -17.89 -26.51 -3.07
C VAL A 91 -18.97 -26.41 -4.15
N SER A 92 -19.72 -27.50 -4.38
CA SER A 92 -20.83 -27.50 -5.35
C SER A 92 -21.90 -26.45 -5.00
N TYR A 93 -22.23 -26.34 -3.72
CA TYR A 93 -23.15 -25.32 -3.21
C TYR A 93 -22.63 -23.90 -3.40
N ALA A 94 -21.36 -23.65 -3.07
CA ALA A 94 -20.72 -22.35 -3.26
C ALA A 94 -20.66 -21.95 -4.74
N VAL A 95 -20.35 -22.88 -5.65
CA VAL A 95 -20.35 -22.63 -7.11
C VAL A 95 -21.75 -22.26 -7.59
N THR A 96 -22.78 -23.00 -7.16
CA THR A 96 -24.18 -22.72 -7.54
C THR A 96 -24.61 -21.33 -7.06
N PHE A 97 -24.29 -21.00 -5.80
CA PHE A 97 -24.55 -19.68 -5.25
C PHE A 97 -23.81 -18.58 -6.02
N ALA A 98 -22.53 -18.78 -6.34
CA ALA A 98 -21.72 -17.82 -7.10
C ALA A 98 -22.31 -17.54 -8.49
N GLN A 99 -22.79 -18.58 -9.18
CA GLN A 99 -23.43 -18.46 -10.50
C GLN A 99 -24.74 -17.66 -10.45
N GLU A 100 -25.60 -17.93 -9.45
CA GLU A 100 -26.84 -17.15 -9.29
C GLU A 100 -26.55 -15.71 -8.89
N LEU A 101 -25.55 -15.48 -8.04
CA LEU A 101 -25.11 -14.13 -7.68
C LEU A 101 -24.56 -13.38 -8.89
N ALA A 102 -23.76 -14.02 -9.74
CA ALA A 102 -23.28 -13.44 -10.99
C ALA A 102 -24.44 -13.06 -11.90
N ARG A 103 -25.44 -13.93 -12.06
CA ARG A 103 -26.63 -13.65 -12.87
C ARG A 103 -27.43 -12.46 -12.34
N ARG A 104 -27.58 -12.35 -11.02
CA ARG A 104 -28.33 -11.25 -10.36
C ARG A 104 -27.59 -9.92 -10.38
N SER A 105 -26.26 -9.94 -10.44
CA SER A 105 -25.40 -8.75 -10.45
C SER A 105 -25.00 -8.30 -11.86
N ASP A 106 -25.56 -8.90 -12.92
CA ASP A 106 -25.11 -8.74 -14.32
C ASP A 106 -23.58 -8.90 -14.45
N GLY A 107 -23.09 -9.97 -13.84
CA GLY A 107 -21.68 -10.20 -13.56
C GLY A 107 -21.18 -11.56 -14.02
N GLN A 108 -19.98 -11.91 -13.56
CA GLN A 108 -19.29 -13.16 -13.85
C GLN A 108 -18.72 -13.77 -12.57
N ALA A 109 -18.98 -15.07 -12.37
CA ALA A 109 -18.29 -15.87 -11.37
C ALA A 109 -16.98 -16.41 -11.95
N ILE A 110 -15.91 -16.32 -11.16
CA ILE A 110 -14.55 -16.75 -11.47
C ILE A 110 -14.14 -17.78 -10.42
N ASP A 111 -13.56 -18.87 -10.91
CA ASP A 111 -13.04 -19.97 -10.11
C ASP A 111 -11.51 -20.03 -10.28
N PRO A 112 -10.73 -19.37 -9.39
CA PRO A 112 -9.28 -19.31 -9.50
C PRO A 112 -8.58 -20.67 -9.50
N GLN A 113 -9.21 -21.72 -8.96
CA GLN A 113 -8.63 -23.06 -8.78
C GLN A 113 -8.82 -23.94 -10.01
N ASN A 114 -9.90 -23.75 -10.78
CA ASN A 114 -10.21 -24.54 -11.98
C ASN A 114 -9.95 -23.82 -13.29
N GLU A 115 -9.76 -22.50 -13.27
CA GLU A 115 -9.44 -21.77 -14.48
C GLU A 115 -7.96 -21.95 -14.86
N GLU A 116 -7.73 -22.50 -16.05
CA GLU A 116 -6.41 -22.44 -16.66
C GLU A 116 -6.01 -20.96 -16.85
N PRO A 117 -4.78 -20.56 -16.47
CA PRO A 117 -4.25 -19.26 -16.86
C PRO A 117 -4.28 -19.21 -18.38
N GLN A 118 -5.25 -18.50 -18.97
CA GLN A 118 -5.28 -18.32 -20.41
C GLN A 118 -3.96 -17.69 -20.79
N SER A 119 -3.20 -18.43 -21.59
CA SER A 119 -1.89 -18.03 -22.06
C SER A 119 -2.06 -16.67 -22.71
N GLN A 120 -1.65 -15.61 -22.00
CA GLN A 120 -1.51 -14.31 -22.62
C GLN A 120 -0.69 -14.56 -23.89
N PRO A 121 -1.12 -14.10 -25.09
CA PRO A 121 -0.18 -14.01 -26.17
C PRO A 121 0.95 -13.16 -25.61
N GLN A 122 2.10 -13.78 -25.35
CA GLN A 122 3.32 -13.09 -24.99
C GLN A 122 3.55 -12.13 -26.14
N ARG A 123 3.05 -10.90 -26.00
CA ARG A 123 3.48 -9.77 -26.78
C ARG A 123 4.97 -9.82 -26.58
N ARG A 124 5.70 -10.28 -27.61
CA ARG A 124 7.16 -10.26 -27.65
C ARG A 124 7.53 -8.91 -27.06
N ALA A 125 8.06 -8.94 -25.84
CA ALA A 125 8.48 -7.73 -25.18
C ALA A 125 9.64 -7.23 -26.05
N ALA A 126 9.34 -6.34 -26.99
CA ALA A 126 10.33 -5.44 -27.54
C ALA A 126 11.03 -4.89 -26.31
N ARG A 127 12.33 -5.21 -26.12
CA ARG A 127 13.18 -4.86 -24.97
C ARG A 127 12.55 -3.68 -24.24
N SER A 128 11.70 -3.94 -23.24
CA SER A 128 10.96 -2.86 -22.65
C SER A 128 12.01 -2.06 -21.91
N THR A 129 12.15 -0.78 -22.23
CA THR A 129 12.78 0.16 -21.33
C THR A 129 12.26 -0.16 -19.93
N GLN A 130 13.17 -0.58 -19.06
CA GLN A 130 12.84 -1.09 -17.74
C GLN A 130 11.96 -0.05 -17.06
N LYS A 131 10.73 -0.41 -16.67
CA LYS A 131 9.82 0.55 -16.04
C LYS A 131 10.44 0.96 -14.71
N LEU A 132 10.74 2.24 -14.58
CA LEU A 132 11.30 2.82 -13.37
C LEU A 132 10.19 3.39 -12.49
N HIS A 133 10.39 3.23 -11.19
CA HIS A 133 9.50 3.67 -10.14
C HIS A 133 10.22 4.67 -9.25
N LEU A 134 9.51 5.72 -8.86
CA LEU A 134 9.96 6.68 -7.88
C LEU A 134 9.28 6.33 -6.55
N HIS A 135 10.07 5.95 -5.55
CA HIS A 135 9.59 5.65 -4.21
C HIS A 135 9.92 6.81 -3.29
N LEU A 136 8.94 7.28 -2.52
CA LEU A 136 9.17 8.23 -1.43
C LEU A 136 8.82 7.54 -0.11
N SER A 137 9.65 7.73 0.91
CA SER A 137 9.41 7.24 2.26
C SER A 137 9.69 8.31 3.29
N TRP A 138 8.85 8.39 4.32
CA TRP A 138 9.00 9.27 5.47
C TRP A 138 8.96 8.46 6.75
N PHE A 139 9.86 8.79 7.67
CA PHE A 139 9.99 8.15 8.97
C PHE A 139 9.83 9.18 10.07
N ARG A 140 8.88 8.95 10.97
CA ARG A 140 8.63 9.81 12.15
C ARG A 140 8.55 8.96 13.41
N PRO A 141 8.76 9.54 14.61
CA PRO A 141 8.58 8.80 15.85
C PRO A 141 7.16 8.22 15.96
N ASN A 142 7.03 7.01 16.52
CA ASN A 142 5.73 6.44 16.85
C ASN A 142 5.29 6.97 18.22
N ASP A 143 4.69 8.15 18.22
CA ASP A 143 4.16 8.85 19.40
C ASP A 143 2.68 8.52 19.69
N GLY A 144 2.10 7.53 18.98
CA GLY A 144 0.66 7.26 19.04
C GLY A 144 -0.18 8.24 18.22
N GLY A 145 0.46 9.15 17.48
CA GLY A 145 -0.18 10.18 16.68
C GLY A 145 -1.05 9.60 15.57
N LYS A 146 -2.29 10.09 15.50
CA LYS A 146 -3.30 9.57 14.56
C LYS A 146 -3.61 10.51 13.40
N GLU A 147 -2.81 11.58 13.25
CA GLU A 147 -3.04 12.60 12.22
C GLU A 147 -2.17 12.41 10.96
N LEU A 148 -1.26 11.43 10.95
CA LEU A 148 -0.33 11.21 9.83
C LEU A 148 -1.02 11.11 8.46
N ALA A 149 -2.18 10.45 8.39
CA ALA A 149 -2.97 10.36 7.16
C ALA A 149 -3.59 11.71 6.76
N SER A 150 -4.17 12.45 7.72
CA SER A 150 -4.73 13.78 7.49
C SER A 150 -3.66 14.76 6.99
N ASP A 151 -2.51 14.76 7.65
CA ASP A 151 -1.37 15.62 7.34
C ASP A 151 -0.82 15.34 5.94
N TYR A 152 -0.66 14.06 5.60
CA TYR A 152 -0.24 13.63 4.27
C TYR A 152 -1.20 14.12 3.18
N LEU A 153 -2.50 13.89 3.35
CA LEU A 153 -3.50 14.25 2.34
C LEU A 153 -3.55 15.77 2.12
N ALA A 154 -3.52 16.54 3.21
CA ALA A 154 -3.47 18.00 3.12
C ALA A 154 -2.23 18.47 2.34
N THR A 155 -1.05 17.89 2.61
CA THR A 155 0.17 18.28 1.89
C THR A 155 0.13 17.86 0.44
N ALA A 156 -0.41 16.67 0.13
CA ALA A 156 -0.56 16.21 -1.24
C ALA A 156 -1.48 17.13 -2.05
N ARG A 157 -2.60 17.60 -1.47
CA ARG A 157 -3.50 18.56 -2.12
C ARG A 157 -2.81 19.89 -2.43
N GLU A 158 -2.04 20.41 -1.49
CA GLU A 158 -1.40 21.73 -1.57
C GLU A 158 -0.17 21.73 -2.49
N GLU A 159 0.72 20.75 -2.32
CA GLU A 159 2.06 20.78 -2.90
C GLU A 159 2.22 19.89 -4.13
N PHE A 160 1.49 18.76 -4.17
CA PHE A 160 1.70 17.72 -5.17
C PHE A 160 0.44 16.91 -5.47
N PRO A 161 -0.53 17.48 -6.22
CA PRO A 161 -1.78 16.80 -6.56
C PRO A 161 -1.64 15.38 -7.14
N PRO A 162 -0.57 15.00 -7.88
CA PRO A 162 -0.37 13.61 -8.30
C PRO A 162 -0.29 12.59 -7.16
N ALA A 163 0.06 13.00 -5.93
CA ALA A 163 0.05 12.15 -4.73
C ALA A 163 -1.32 11.98 -4.08
N VAL A 164 -2.35 12.72 -4.51
CA VAL A 164 -3.66 12.64 -3.87
C VAL A 164 -4.28 11.24 -4.10
N PRO A 165 -4.64 10.51 -3.03
CA PRO A 165 -5.32 9.23 -3.16
C PRO A 165 -6.70 9.38 -3.80
N THR A 166 -7.17 8.32 -4.45
CA THR A 166 -8.55 8.17 -4.92
C THR A 166 -9.28 7.03 -4.21
N ARG A 167 -8.53 6.04 -3.72
CA ARG A 167 -9.02 4.87 -2.99
C ARG A 167 -8.11 4.60 -1.80
N PHE A 168 -8.69 4.15 -0.69
CA PHE A 168 -7.96 3.87 0.55
C PHE A 168 -8.66 2.81 1.39
N GLY A 169 -7.94 2.07 2.22
CA GLY A 169 -8.46 0.89 2.91
C GLY A 169 -7.47 0.28 3.88
N THR A 170 -7.90 -0.71 4.67
CA THR A 170 -6.99 -1.49 5.53
C THR A 170 -6.61 -2.86 4.94
N HIS A 171 -7.19 -3.19 3.78
CA HIS A 171 -7.00 -4.42 3.03
C HIS A 171 -7.56 -4.22 1.61
N GLU A 172 -7.22 -5.11 0.69
CA GLU A 172 -7.75 -5.10 -0.68
C GLU A 172 -9.02 -5.97 -0.82
N PRO A 173 -10.06 -5.49 -1.56
CA PRO A 173 -10.16 -4.22 -2.27
C PRO A 173 -10.38 -3.02 -1.35
N LEU A 174 -9.74 -1.88 -1.64
CA LEU A 174 -9.80 -0.67 -0.80
C LEU A 174 -11.23 -0.13 -0.56
N GLN A 175 -11.63 -0.02 0.71
CA GLN A 175 -13.03 0.24 1.11
C GLN A 175 -13.50 1.69 0.89
N GLY A 176 -12.58 2.65 1.03
CA GLY A 176 -12.82 4.08 0.92
C GLY A 176 -12.52 4.63 -0.47
N SER A 177 -13.13 5.78 -0.79
CA SER A 177 -12.87 6.53 -2.01
C SER A 177 -12.87 8.03 -1.70
N LEU A 178 -11.94 8.78 -2.29
CA LEU A 178 -11.92 10.23 -2.19
C LEU A 178 -12.56 10.86 -3.43
N ALA A 179 -13.43 11.84 -3.19
CA ALA A 179 -14.00 12.67 -4.24
C ALA A 179 -12.92 13.61 -4.81
N ASP A 180 -12.96 13.82 -6.12
CA ASP A 180 -12.01 14.70 -6.81
C ASP A 180 -12.02 16.14 -6.24
N ASN A 181 -13.19 16.61 -5.76
CA ASN A 181 -13.40 17.94 -5.17
C ASN A 181 -13.08 18.03 -3.66
N GLY A 182 -12.61 16.94 -3.03
CA GLY A 182 -12.21 16.91 -1.63
C GLY A 182 -13.34 16.99 -0.60
N VAL A 183 -14.61 16.86 -1.01
CA VAL A 183 -15.77 16.94 -0.10
C VAL A 183 -15.70 15.94 1.05
N ASN A 184 -15.03 14.80 0.84
CA ASN A 184 -14.88 13.75 1.85
C ASN A 184 -13.42 13.49 2.25
N ASP A 185 -12.52 14.47 2.13
CA ASP A 185 -11.11 14.32 2.53
C ASP A 185 -10.97 13.88 4.01
N ALA A 186 -11.92 14.26 4.87
CA ALA A 186 -11.97 13.85 6.27
C ALA A 186 -12.06 12.31 6.47
N GLU A 187 -12.64 11.57 5.51
CA GLU A 187 -12.79 10.12 5.61
C GLU A 187 -11.45 9.37 5.58
N PHE A 188 -10.46 9.90 4.85
CA PHE A 188 -9.12 9.33 4.78
C PHE A 188 -8.44 9.34 6.15
N GLY A 189 -8.44 10.51 6.81
CA GLY A 189 -7.93 10.66 8.16
C GLY A 189 -8.73 9.85 9.19
N GLN A 190 -10.06 9.81 9.04
CA GLN A 190 -10.93 9.07 9.95
C GLN A 190 -10.67 7.55 9.91
N MET A 191 -10.50 6.98 8.72
CA MET A 191 -10.17 5.56 8.58
C MET A 191 -8.84 5.23 9.28
N TYR A 192 -7.84 6.09 9.15
CA TYR A 192 -6.58 5.92 9.87
C TYR A 192 -6.77 5.94 11.39
N ARG A 193 -7.45 6.98 11.91
CA ARG A 193 -7.72 7.13 13.35
C ARG A 193 -8.48 5.96 13.95
N ASP A 194 -9.48 5.45 13.25
CA ASP A 194 -10.43 4.49 13.82
C ASP A 194 -10.06 3.02 13.57
N LYS A 195 -9.42 2.72 12.42
CA LYS A 195 -9.21 1.35 11.96
C LYS A 195 -7.74 0.92 11.92
N CYS A 196 -6.81 1.87 11.99
CA CYS A 196 -5.37 1.59 11.84
C CYS A 196 -4.62 1.57 13.18
N LEU A 197 -5.29 1.15 14.26
CA LEU A 197 -4.64 0.86 15.55
C LEU A 197 -3.53 -0.18 15.35
N ALA A 198 -3.85 -1.27 14.64
CA ALA A 198 -2.97 -2.42 14.42
C ALA A 198 -2.74 -2.76 12.94
N LYS A 199 -3.50 -2.12 12.05
CA LYS A 199 -3.48 -2.35 10.61
C LYS A 199 -2.84 -1.15 9.91
N GLU A 200 -2.22 -1.42 8.79
CA GLU A 200 -1.74 -0.37 7.90
C GLU A 200 -2.91 0.25 7.13
N LEU A 201 -2.77 1.52 6.76
CA LEU A 201 -3.63 2.15 5.77
C LEU A 201 -2.98 2.02 4.39
N LEU A 202 -3.67 1.42 3.46
CA LEU A 202 -3.29 1.26 2.06
C LEU A 202 -4.07 2.26 1.21
N PHE A 203 -3.46 2.79 0.15
CA PHE A 203 -4.13 3.74 -0.73
C PHE A 203 -3.52 3.80 -2.14
N LYS A 204 -4.32 4.20 -3.14
CA LYS A 204 -3.91 4.38 -4.54
C LYS A 204 -4.61 5.59 -5.16
N GLY A 205 -4.03 6.18 -6.20
CA GLY A 205 -4.51 7.37 -6.89
C GLY A 205 -4.36 7.29 -8.42
N LYS A 206 -4.79 8.33 -9.13
CA LYS A 206 -4.68 8.37 -10.61
C LYS A 206 -3.23 8.33 -11.09
N SER A 207 -2.33 9.03 -10.39
CA SER A 207 -0.89 9.06 -10.68
C SER A 207 -0.06 8.36 -9.60
N LEU A 208 -0.62 8.22 -8.40
CA LEU A 208 -0.07 7.46 -7.29
C LEU A 208 -0.36 5.96 -7.49
N ARG A 209 0.67 5.18 -7.79
CA ARG A 209 0.51 3.73 -8.00
C ARG A 209 0.10 3.03 -6.71
N TRP A 210 0.77 3.37 -5.61
CA TRP A 210 0.57 2.72 -4.33
C TRP A 210 1.05 3.61 -3.20
N GLY A 211 0.37 3.53 -2.06
CA GLY A 211 0.72 4.20 -0.83
C GLY A 211 0.37 3.36 0.39
N ARG A 212 1.15 3.55 1.45
CA ARG A 212 1.01 2.86 2.73
C ARG A 212 1.33 3.81 3.88
N ILE A 213 0.54 3.78 4.94
CA ILE A 213 0.89 4.33 6.26
C ILE A 213 0.81 3.20 7.29
N THR A 214 1.88 3.01 8.06
CA THR A 214 1.89 1.99 9.13
C THR A 214 0.90 2.31 10.24
N ALA A 215 0.51 1.29 11.01
CA ALA A 215 -0.33 1.46 12.19
C ALA A 215 0.22 2.49 13.20
N TRP A 216 -0.65 3.15 13.96
CA TRP A 216 -0.26 4.18 14.94
C TRP A 216 -0.12 3.67 16.38
N SER A 217 -0.43 2.41 16.69
CA SER A 217 -0.23 1.91 18.05
C SER A 217 1.25 1.75 18.40
N GLN A 218 1.57 2.08 19.65
CA GLN A 218 2.87 1.83 20.26
C GLN A 218 3.03 0.40 20.79
N SER A 219 1.96 -0.41 20.79
CA SER A 219 2.00 -1.80 21.23
C SER A 219 2.75 -2.72 20.26
N PHE A 220 3.17 -2.21 19.10
CA PHE A 220 3.89 -2.96 18.08
C PHE A 220 5.40 -2.77 18.18
N TYR A 221 6.12 -3.70 17.55
CA TYR A 221 7.58 -3.76 17.53
C TYR A 221 8.28 -2.53 16.91
N LEU A 222 7.56 -1.62 16.25
CA LEU A 222 8.13 -0.46 15.57
C LEU A 222 8.03 0.80 16.41
N ARG A 223 9.18 1.43 16.69
CA ARG A 223 9.29 2.73 17.37
C ARG A 223 9.05 3.93 16.46
N TYR A 224 8.72 3.69 15.20
CA TYR A 224 8.46 4.74 14.22
C TYR A 224 7.22 4.40 13.39
N GLN A 225 6.60 5.45 12.87
CA GLN A 225 5.61 5.33 11.80
C GLN A 225 6.31 5.57 10.46
N GLN A 226 5.91 4.81 9.46
CA GLN A 226 6.37 4.97 8.09
C GLN A 226 5.19 5.32 7.18
N LEU A 227 5.37 6.36 6.38
CA LEU A 227 4.58 6.65 5.19
C LEU A 227 5.43 6.29 3.97
N TRP A 228 4.86 5.54 3.04
CA TRP A 228 5.53 5.13 1.80
C TRP A 228 4.59 5.35 0.62
N VAL A 229 5.10 5.89 -0.48
CA VAL A 229 4.36 6.08 -1.73
C VAL A 229 5.23 5.74 -2.94
N THR A 230 4.59 5.28 -4.01
CA THR A 230 5.26 4.88 -5.25
C THR A 230 4.56 5.49 -6.47
N PHE A 231 5.37 6.01 -7.38
CA PHE A 231 4.92 6.56 -8.66
C PHE A 231 5.57 5.81 -9.83
N ASP A 232 4.92 5.84 -10.99
CA ASP A 232 5.57 5.55 -12.27
C ASP A 232 6.41 6.77 -12.68
N LEU A 233 7.73 6.59 -12.79
CA LEU A 233 8.63 7.72 -13.03
C LEU A 233 8.38 8.35 -14.41
N ALA A 234 8.13 7.54 -15.43
CA ALA A 234 7.85 8.03 -16.78
C ALA A 234 6.52 8.80 -16.85
N ALA A 235 5.53 8.42 -16.04
CA ALA A 235 4.29 9.18 -15.89
C ALA A 235 4.54 10.55 -15.24
N LEU A 236 5.33 10.62 -14.17
CA LEU A 236 5.71 11.90 -13.53
C LEU A 236 6.46 12.82 -14.49
N GLN A 237 7.44 12.29 -15.23
CA GLN A 237 8.21 13.04 -16.22
C GLN A 237 7.32 13.60 -17.33
N ARG A 238 6.38 12.80 -17.86
CA ARG A 238 5.43 13.27 -18.88
C ARG A 238 4.52 14.38 -18.39
N MET A 239 4.21 14.42 -17.09
CA MET A 239 3.44 15.51 -16.49
C MET A 239 4.29 16.76 -16.19
N GLY A 240 5.63 16.68 -16.33
CA GLY A 240 6.54 17.77 -15.98
C GLY A 240 6.55 18.08 -14.49
N ARG A 241 6.36 17.06 -13.63
CA ARG A 241 6.20 17.23 -12.17
C ARG A 241 7.41 16.76 -11.35
N THR A 242 8.50 16.36 -12.00
CA THR A 242 9.70 15.86 -11.30
C THR A 242 10.30 16.89 -10.35
N ASP A 243 10.33 18.17 -10.74
CA ASP A 243 10.90 19.25 -9.94
C ASP A 243 10.10 19.54 -8.66
N ASP A 244 8.81 19.21 -8.64
CA ASP A 244 7.95 19.39 -7.46
C ASP A 244 8.19 18.32 -6.38
N VAL A 245 8.88 17.23 -6.71
CA VAL A 245 9.08 16.10 -5.78
C VAL A 245 9.85 16.53 -4.54
N GLU A 246 10.86 17.38 -4.69
CA GLU A 246 11.62 17.86 -3.53
C GLU A 246 10.76 18.71 -2.59
N ARG A 247 10.01 19.67 -3.15
CA ARG A 247 9.09 20.49 -2.37
C ARG A 247 8.08 19.62 -1.63
N PHE A 248 7.52 18.62 -2.30
CA PHE A 248 6.58 17.67 -1.70
C PHE A 248 7.21 16.83 -0.58
N LEU A 249 8.41 16.26 -0.82
CA LEU A 249 9.14 15.46 0.16
C LEU A 249 9.38 16.26 1.44
N VAL A 250 9.89 17.49 1.29
CA VAL A 250 10.19 18.40 2.41
C VAL A 250 8.91 18.80 3.13
N ALA A 251 7.86 19.23 2.41
CA ALA A 251 6.63 19.69 3.02
C ALA A 251 5.93 18.61 3.84
N VAL A 252 5.92 17.35 3.36
CA VAL A 252 5.39 16.23 4.14
C VAL A 252 6.26 16.03 5.37
N ALA A 253 7.59 15.98 5.22
CA ALA A 253 8.49 15.73 6.33
C ALA A 253 8.40 16.78 7.44
N GLU A 254 8.31 18.07 7.09
CA GLU A 254 8.15 19.16 8.05
C GLU A 254 6.80 19.11 8.75
N ARG A 255 5.71 18.82 8.03
CA ARG A 255 4.35 18.74 8.59
C ARG A 255 4.21 17.55 9.54
N THR A 256 4.73 16.39 9.15
CA THR A 256 4.58 15.14 9.91
C THR A 256 5.64 14.96 11.00
N GLY A 257 6.59 15.89 11.14
CA GLY A 257 7.68 15.78 12.11
C GLY A 257 8.62 14.61 11.82
N SER A 258 8.84 14.31 10.54
CA SER A 258 9.72 13.22 10.13
C SER A 258 11.18 13.55 10.43
N TYR A 259 11.88 12.59 11.03
CA TYR A 259 13.31 12.74 11.32
C TYR A 259 14.18 12.43 10.09
N PHE A 260 13.67 11.59 9.19
CA PHE A 260 14.31 11.18 7.95
C PHE A 260 13.24 10.93 6.88
N ALA A 261 13.52 11.33 5.65
CA ALA A 261 12.73 10.94 4.49
C ALA A 261 13.63 10.83 3.26
N PHE A 262 13.17 10.14 2.22
CA PHE A 262 13.92 10.04 0.98
C PHE A 262 13.04 9.81 -0.24
N ALA A 263 13.59 10.09 -1.42
CA ALA A 263 13.10 9.64 -2.70
C ALA A 263 14.20 8.84 -3.44
N GLU A 264 13.84 7.69 -4.00
CA GLU A 264 14.75 6.81 -4.74
C GLU A 264 14.12 6.30 -6.04
N VAL A 265 14.97 5.94 -7.00
CA VAL A 265 14.54 5.30 -8.24
C VAL A 265 14.86 3.80 -8.21
N ASN A 266 13.85 2.98 -8.48
CA ASN A 266 13.99 1.53 -8.52
C ASN A 266 13.28 0.94 -9.74
N ALA A 267 13.69 -0.25 -10.18
CA ALA A 267 13.09 -0.94 -11.30
C ALA A 267 11.86 -1.79 -10.93
N THR A 268 11.56 -1.91 -9.65
CA THR A 268 10.45 -2.73 -9.14
C THR A 268 9.57 -1.90 -8.23
N PRO A 269 8.24 -1.99 -8.38
CA PRO A 269 7.30 -1.16 -7.63
C PRO A 269 7.18 -1.56 -6.14
N LEU A 270 7.79 -2.68 -5.72
CA LEU A 270 7.68 -3.21 -4.35
C LEU A 270 9.01 -3.24 -3.59
N LYS A 271 10.14 -2.96 -4.24
CA LYS A 271 11.46 -2.97 -3.58
C LYS A 271 11.86 -1.54 -3.28
N THR A 272 12.09 -1.26 -2.01
CA THR A 272 12.63 0.01 -1.54
C THR A 272 14.00 -0.22 -0.88
N ALA A 273 14.87 0.78 -0.89
CA ALA A 273 16.06 0.86 -0.05
C ALA A 273 15.75 1.11 1.42
N SER A 274 14.47 1.20 1.83
CA SER A 274 14.10 1.24 3.24
C SER A 274 14.80 0.10 4.00
N SER A 275 15.56 0.47 5.03
CA SER A 275 16.23 -0.48 5.91
C SER A 275 15.22 -1.47 6.48
N PRO A 276 15.53 -2.79 6.51
CA PRO A 276 14.70 -3.74 7.21
C PRO A 276 14.51 -3.33 8.67
N HIS A 277 13.34 -3.62 9.23
CA HIS A 277 12.99 -3.21 10.59
C HIS A 277 13.80 -3.99 11.65
N HIS A 278 14.36 -3.28 12.63
CA HIS A 278 14.82 -3.86 13.88
C HIS A 278 13.74 -3.68 14.95
N VAL A 279 13.44 -4.75 15.68
CA VAL A 279 12.44 -4.70 16.75
C VAL A 279 12.88 -3.73 17.85
N GLY A 280 12.01 -2.78 18.19
CA GLY A 280 12.18 -1.88 19.32
C GLY A 280 13.17 -0.74 19.10
N ALA A 281 13.74 -0.57 17.91
CA ALA A 281 14.73 0.48 17.65
C ALA A 281 14.76 0.91 16.17
N TRP A 282 15.36 2.08 15.91
CA TRP A 282 15.65 2.51 14.55
C TRP A 282 16.81 1.71 13.96
N SER A 283 16.59 1.12 12.79
CA SER A 283 17.60 0.28 12.14
C SER A 283 18.79 1.08 11.62
N GLY A 284 18.58 2.33 11.20
CA GLY A 284 19.60 3.15 10.53
C GLY A 284 19.18 3.61 9.15
N LEU A 285 20.00 4.50 8.58
CA LEU A 285 19.83 4.99 7.22
C LEU A 285 20.09 3.87 6.18
N PRO A 286 19.48 3.95 4.99
CA PRO A 286 19.70 2.96 3.93
C PRO A 286 21.16 2.75 3.55
N GLU A 287 21.54 1.52 3.20
CA GLU A 287 22.94 1.18 2.87
C GLU A 287 23.47 1.85 1.60
N ARG A 288 22.59 2.14 0.65
CA ARG A 288 22.92 2.84 -0.60
C ARG A 288 22.52 4.31 -0.51
N PRO A 289 23.08 5.21 -1.33
CA PRO A 289 22.58 6.57 -1.46
C PRO A 289 21.19 6.60 -2.14
N GLN A 290 20.35 7.57 -1.75
CA GLN A 290 19.07 7.86 -2.39
C GLN A 290 19.20 9.13 -3.22
N TRP A 291 18.42 9.27 -4.30
CA TRP A 291 18.46 10.44 -5.18
C TRP A 291 18.27 11.74 -4.40
N LEU A 292 17.25 11.76 -3.55
CA LEU A 292 16.89 12.88 -2.70
C LEU A 292 16.68 12.40 -1.27
N THR A 293 17.22 13.11 -0.29
CA THR A 293 17.02 12.83 1.13
C THR A 293 16.62 14.07 1.89
N TRP A 294 15.88 13.88 2.98
CA TRP A 294 15.56 14.88 3.99
C TRP A 294 16.08 14.41 5.34
N TYR A 295 16.74 15.29 6.06
CA TYR A 295 17.24 15.06 7.40
C TYR A 295 16.73 16.17 8.33
N SER A 296 16.04 15.79 9.40
CA SER A 296 15.74 16.75 10.47
C SER A 296 17.01 17.31 11.11
N GLY A 297 16.90 18.43 11.83
CA GLY A 297 18.05 19.07 12.48
C GLY A 297 18.91 18.14 13.37
N GLY A 298 18.33 17.10 13.98
CA GLY A 298 19.10 16.12 14.76
C GLY A 298 20.01 15.21 13.94
N TYR A 299 19.69 14.99 12.66
CA TYR A 299 20.51 14.22 11.71
C TYR A 299 21.50 15.11 10.95
N GLU A 300 21.19 16.40 10.75
CA GLU A 300 21.98 17.33 9.94
C GLU A 300 23.48 17.28 10.27
N ASP A 301 23.83 17.46 11.54
CA ASP A 301 25.23 17.49 12.00
C ASP A 301 25.97 16.16 11.75
N MET A 302 25.24 15.04 11.73
CA MET A 302 25.81 13.70 11.54
C MET A 302 26.08 13.39 10.07
N VAL A 303 25.26 13.90 9.15
CA VAL A 303 25.34 13.55 7.72
C VAL A 303 26.05 14.59 6.89
N LEU A 304 25.91 15.88 7.21
CA LEU A 304 26.41 16.99 6.39
C LEU A 304 27.91 16.88 6.03
N PRO A 305 28.81 16.44 6.93
CA PRO A 305 30.24 16.25 6.58
C PRO A 305 30.48 15.23 5.47
N HIS A 306 29.51 14.36 5.19
CA HIS A 306 29.62 13.26 4.23
C HIS A 306 28.90 13.53 2.91
N LEU A 307 28.08 14.59 2.84
CA LEU A 307 27.33 14.98 1.65
C LEU A 307 28.21 15.87 0.73
N THR A 308 29.21 15.25 0.11
CA THR A 308 30.33 15.96 -0.55
C THR A 308 30.10 16.35 -2.02
N ALA A 309 29.02 15.89 -2.65
CA ALA A 309 28.63 16.23 -4.02
C ALA A 309 27.13 16.51 -4.08
N GLY A 310 26.62 17.07 -5.19
CA GLY A 310 25.21 17.42 -5.31
C GLY A 310 24.86 18.76 -4.67
N VAL A 311 23.58 18.94 -4.31
CA VAL A 311 23.02 20.17 -3.77
C VAL A 311 22.37 19.89 -2.42
N THR A 312 22.77 20.65 -1.40
CA THR A 312 22.14 20.64 -0.08
C THR A 312 21.40 21.96 0.13
N THR A 313 20.12 21.88 0.45
CA THR A 313 19.27 23.04 0.73
C THR A 313 18.87 23.01 2.20
N ARG A 314 19.05 24.13 2.91
CA ARG A 314 18.62 24.27 4.31
C ARG A 314 17.20 24.81 4.38
N HIS A 315 16.39 24.21 5.25
CA HIS A 315 15.00 24.54 5.50
C HIS A 315 14.79 24.88 6.97
N ALA A 316 13.55 25.17 7.38
CA ALA A 316 13.26 25.59 8.75
C ALA A 316 13.52 24.48 9.79
N ARG A 317 13.27 23.21 9.43
CA ARG A 317 13.37 22.07 10.37
C ARG A 317 14.46 21.06 10.04
N GLY A 318 15.30 21.33 9.06
CA GLY A 318 16.32 20.38 8.60
C GLY A 318 16.94 20.75 7.26
N ILE A 319 17.53 19.76 6.59
CA ILE A 319 18.15 19.89 5.28
C ILE A 319 17.56 18.89 4.29
N SER A 320 17.43 19.28 3.03
CA SER A 320 17.30 18.35 1.91
C SER A 320 18.64 18.21 1.18
N HIS A 321 18.90 17.04 0.61
CA HIS A 321 20.08 16.78 -0.17
C HIS A 321 19.74 15.99 -1.43
N ARG A 322 20.21 16.49 -2.57
CA ARG A 322 20.00 15.91 -3.89
C ARG A 322 21.34 15.66 -4.57
N TRP A 323 21.63 14.42 -4.95
CA TRP A 323 22.91 14.09 -5.60
C TRP A 323 22.97 14.50 -7.08
N THR A 324 21.83 14.47 -7.77
CA THR A 324 21.70 14.74 -9.22
C THR A 324 20.44 15.54 -9.50
N ASP A 325 20.46 16.40 -10.52
CA ASP A 325 19.27 17.19 -10.87
C ASP A 325 18.08 16.30 -11.26
N GLU A 326 18.35 15.26 -12.04
CA GLU A 326 17.36 14.26 -12.46
C GLU A 326 17.31 13.06 -11.51
N PRO A 327 16.14 12.39 -11.38
CA PRO A 327 15.99 11.16 -10.62
C PRO A 327 16.98 10.08 -11.06
N SER A 328 17.79 9.59 -10.12
CA SER A 328 18.82 8.58 -10.37
C SER A 328 18.69 7.38 -9.44
N SER A 329 19.06 6.22 -9.95
CA SER A 329 19.10 4.96 -9.22
C SER A 329 20.31 4.90 -8.28
N GLY A 330 20.24 4.06 -7.25
CA GLY A 330 21.39 3.86 -6.35
C GLY A 330 22.67 3.41 -7.07
N GLU A 331 22.57 2.71 -8.21
CA GLU A 331 23.73 2.31 -9.02
C GLU A 331 24.44 3.48 -9.67
N GLU A 332 23.69 4.44 -10.20
CA GLU A 332 24.24 5.68 -10.76
C GLU A 332 24.85 6.56 -9.66
N LEU A 333 24.19 6.60 -8.50
CA LEU A 333 24.65 7.38 -7.36
C LEU A 333 25.92 6.81 -6.72
N ASP A 334 26.10 5.49 -6.67
CA ASP A 334 27.33 4.87 -6.16
C ASP A 334 28.56 5.31 -6.97
N VAL A 335 28.40 5.50 -8.29
CA VAL A 335 29.47 6.03 -9.17
C VAL A 335 29.81 7.47 -8.81
N ILE A 336 28.81 8.31 -8.48
CA ILE A 336 29.00 9.71 -8.09
C ILE A 336 29.64 9.82 -6.71
N VAL A 337 29.21 8.98 -5.78
CA VAL A 337 29.74 8.93 -4.41
C VAL A 337 31.21 8.48 -4.42
N GLY A 338 31.56 7.50 -5.26
CA GLY A 338 32.96 7.13 -5.54
C GLY A 338 33.74 6.56 -4.36
N ARG A 339 33.06 6.07 -3.32
CA ARG A 339 33.65 5.44 -2.12
C ARG A 339 32.83 4.23 -1.68
N ASP A 340 33.44 3.34 -0.89
CA ASP A 340 32.84 2.07 -0.46
C ASP A 340 31.51 2.23 0.31
N THR A 341 31.36 3.30 1.09
CA THR A 341 30.13 3.61 1.83
C THR A 341 29.79 5.09 1.70
N TRP A 342 28.53 5.41 1.43
CA TRP A 342 28.08 6.80 1.25
C TRP A 342 27.89 7.54 2.58
N LEU A 343 27.86 6.84 3.72
CA LEU A 343 27.92 7.38 5.07
C LEU A 343 28.74 6.44 5.98
N PRO A 344 29.22 6.92 7.14
CA PRO A 344 29.78 6.04 8.18
C PRO A 344 28.85 4.87 8.49
N SER A 345 29.42 3.67 8.61
CA SER A 345 28.68 2.43 8.92
C SER A 345 27.79 2.56 10.15
N ASP A 346 28.20 3.38 11.11
CA ASP A 346 27.50 3.55 12.39
C ASP A 346 26.15 4.27 12.23
N LEU A 347 25.95 5.02 11.14
CA LEU A 347 24.69 5.67 10.79
C LEU A 347 23.79 4.79 9.91
N LEU A 348 24.38 3.79 9.26
CA LEU A 348 23.70 2.90 8.33
C LEU A 348 23.05 1.73 9.06
N ALA A 349 22.05 1.11 8.42
CA ALA A 349 21.51 -0.13 8.93
C ALA A 349 22.51 -1.28 8.78
N PRO A 350 22.86 -2.01 9.85
CA PRO A 350 23.82 -3.11 9.76
C PRO A 350 23.12 -4.34 9.15
N ALA A 351 23.05 -4.44 7.81
CA ALA A 351 22.39 -5.57 7.18
C ALA A 351 23.23 -6.85 7.27
N ASP A 352 22.54 -7.99 7.25
CA ASP A 352 23.16 -9.30 7.17
C ASP A 352 23.78 -9.47 5.76
N PRO A 353 25.09 -9.71 5.64
CA PRO A 353 25.76 -9.88 4.34
C PRO A 353 25.18 -11.03 3.50
N GLN A 354 24.55 -12.02 4.14
CA GLN A 354 23.92 -13.16 3.48
C GLN A 354 22.45 -12.91 3.19
N ASN A 355 21.84 -11.89 3.83
CA ASN A 355 20.44 -11.56 3.69
C ASN A 355 20.19 -10.07 3.92
N HIS A 356 20.30 -9.28 2.86
CA HIS A 356 20.00 -7.83 2.86
C HIS A 356 18.59 -7.44 3.37
N ARG A 357 17.68 -8.41 3.57
CA ARG A 357 16.36 -8.19 4.18
C ARG A 357 16.36 -8.32 5.69
N LYS A 358 17.51 -8.61 6.30
CA LYS A 358 17.67 -8.77 7.74
C LYS A 358 18.68 -7.74 8.23
N VAL A 359 18.29 -7.00 9.27
CA VAL A 359 19.23 -6.16 10.03
C VAL A 359 19.72 -6.93 11.25
N LEU A 360 21.01 -6.79 11.54
CA LEU A 360 21.70 -7.47 12.63
C LEU A 360 21.50 -6.76 13.98
N GLY A 361 21.12 -5.47 13.95
CA GLY A 361 20.97 -4.64 15.12
C GLY A 361 20.41 -3.25 14.75
N PRO A 362 20.20 -2.38 15.76
CA PRO A 362 19.96 -0.96 15.52
C PRO A 362 21.22 -0.26 14.99
N ALA A 363 21.05 0.93 14.44
CA ALA A 363 22.19 1.79 14.11
C ALA A 363 22.98 2.14 15.38
N ALA A 364 24.31 2.16 15.28
CA ALA A 364 25.18 2.49 16.42
C ALA A 364 25.10 3.99 16.76
N THR A 365 24.89 4.83 15.75
CA THR A 365 24.73 6.27 15.88
C THR A 365 23.38 6.69 15.31
N MET A 366 22.60 7.43 16.10
CA MET A 366 21.34 8.03 15.68
C MET A 366 21.07 9.31 16.48
N PRO A 367 20.22 10.22 15.98
CA PRO A 367 19.80 11.39 16.73
C PRO A 367 19.24 11.03 18.10
N THR A 368 19.53 11.85 19.10
CA THR A 368 19.07 11.64 20.49
C THR A 368 17.54 11.53 20.63
N GLN A 369 16.80 12.25 19.78
CA GLN A 369 15.35 12.15 19.67
C GLN A 369 14.83 10.74 19.31
N LEU A 370 15.68 9.86 18.74
CA LEU A 370 15.35 8.46 18.46
C LEU A 370 15.76 7.50 19.58
N ASN A 371 16.71 7.91 20.44
CA ASN A 371 17.12 7.13 21.61
C ASN A 371 16.07 7.14 22.74
N ALA A 372 15.16 8.12 22.72
CA ALA A 372 14.14 8.30 23.76
C ALA A 372 12.83 7.51 23.51
N LEU A 373 12.76 6.71 22.43
CA LEU A 373 11.53 6.05 21.95
C LEU A 373 11.31 4.64 22.48
#